data_AF-A0A5D8Z4K8-F1
#
_entry.id   AF-A0A5D8Z4K8-F1
#
_cell.length_a   1.000
_cell.length_b   1.000
_cell.length_c   1.000
_cell.angle_alpha   90.00
_cell.angle_beta   90.00
_cell.angle_gamma   90.00
#
_symmetry.space_group_name_H-M   'P 1'
#
loop_
_entity.id
_entity.type
_entity.pdbx_description
1 polymer ?
#
loop_
_entity_poly.entity_id
_entity_poly.type
_entity_poly.pdbx_seq_one_letter_code
_entity_poly.pdbx_strand_id
1 'polypeptide(L)'
;MHHTEIATYAGGCHCGRLRFEVDAPATLEVLDCNCSVCRMTGFLHLIVRASQFRLLQGTDALVEYRFNTGAARHLFCGHCGVKSFYVPRSHPDGYSVNARCLDGVALSALHVVPFDDRDREASMAVLAGRDP
;
A
#
# COMPACT_ATOMS: atom_id res chain seq x y z
N MET A 1 -17.46 11.40 18.12
CA MET A 1 -16.87 10.06 17.95
C MET A 1 -17.35 9.51 16.61
N HIS A 2 -16.69 9.85 15.51
CA HIS A 2 -16.95 9.17 14.24
C HIS A 2 -16.27 7.81 14.36
N HIS A 3 -17.04 6.73 14.53
CA HIS A 3 -16.49 5.39 14.38
C HIS A 3 -16.27 5.18 12.88
N THR A 4 -15.01 5.24 12.45
CA THR A 4 -14.64 4.86 11.09
C THR A 4 -14.95 3.36 10.93
N GLU A 5 -15.95 3.04 10.13
CA GLU A 5 -16.33 1.65 9.85
C GLU A 5 -15.15 0.95 9.17
N ILE A 6 -14.69 -0.15 9.77
CA ILE A 6 -13.61 -0.98 9.23
C ILE A 6 -14.22 -2.13 8.44
N ALA A 7 -13.71 -2.34 7.23
CA ALA A 7 -14.04 -3.46 6.37
C ALA A 7 -12.78 -4.27 6.05
N THR A 8 -12.96 -5.56 5.77
CA THR A 8 -11.89 -6.43 5.27
C THR A 8 -11.93 -6.47 3.75
N TYR A 9 -10.80 -6.16 3.12
CA TYR A 9 -10.63 -6.20 1.68
C TYR A 9 -9.68 -7.33 1.29
N ALA A 10 -10.10 -8.17 0.34
CA ALA A 10 -9.23 -9.13 -0.30
C ALA A 10 -8.41 -8.47 -1.42
N GLY A 11 -7.23 -9.02 -1.70
CA GLY A 11 -6.42 -8.57 -2.82
C GLY A 11 -5.32 -9.56 -3.17
N GLY A 12 -4.56 -9.24 -4.21
CA GLY A 12 -3.50 -10.12 -4.67
C GLY A 12 -2.69 -9.60 -5.84
N CYS A 13 -1.80 -10.44 -6.34
CA CYS A 13 -1.12 -10.18 -7.60
C CYS A 13 -1.99 -10.63 -8.79
N HIS A 14 -1.62 -10.22 -10.01
CA HIS A 14 -2.38 -10.52 -11.23
C HIS A 14 -2.58 -12.02 -11.46
N CYS A 15 -1.56 -12.85 -11.22
CA CYS A 15 -1.65 -14.30 -11.44
C CYS A 15 -2.31 -15.07 -10.29
N GLY A 16 -2.76 -14.38 -9.23
CA GLY A 16 -3.43 -14.99 -8.08
C GLY A 16 -2.53 -15.79 -7.14
N ARG A 17 -1.22 -15.91 -7.39
CA ARG A 17 -0.29 -16.64 -6.51
C ARG A 17 -0.10 -15.96 -5.15
N LEU A 18 -0.09 -14.63 -5.14
CA LEU A 18 -0.09 -13.84 -3.92
C LEU A 18 -1.54 -13.46 -3.61
N ARG A 19 -2.03 -13.85 -2.44
CA ARG A 19 -3.36 -13.47 -1.93
C ARG A 19 -3.22 -12.94 -0.51
N PHE A 20 -3.89 -11.84 -0.21
CA PHE A 20 -3.88 -11.23 1.10
C PHE A 20 -5.25 -10.65 1.46
N GLU A 21 -5.39 -10.32 2.73
CA GLU A 21 -6.46 -9.49 3.27
C GLU A 21 -5.89 -8.26 3.98
N VAL A 22 -6.66 -7.19 3.96
CA VAL A 22 -6.38 -5.97 4.71
C VAL A 22 -7.63 -5.43 5.38
N ASP A 23 -7.52 -5.07 6.66
CA ASP A 23 -8.58 -4.37 7.40
C ASP A 23 -8.33 -2.86 7.31
N ALA A 24 -9.24 -2.14 6.67
CA ALA A 24 -9.12 -0.70 6.42
C ALA A 24 -10.49 -0.01 6.51
N PRO A 25 -10.53 1.33 6.64
CA PRO A 25 -11.77 2.08 6.55
C PRO A 25 -12.61 1.75 5.30
N ALA A 26 -13.94 1.84 5.42
CA ALA A 26 -14.86 1.70 4.28
C ALA A 26 -14.59 2.74 3.17
N THR A 27 -14.17 3.95 3.58
CA THR A 27 -13.67 4.99 2.67
C THR A 27 -12.15 4.93 2.62
N LEU A 28 -11.60 4.50 1.48
CA LEU A 28 -10.16 4.32 1.32
C LEU A 28 -9.48 5.63 0.91
N GLU A 29 -8.69 6.20 1.81
CA GLU A 29 -7.69 7.21 1.48
C GLU A 29 -6.36 6.55 1.08
N VAL A 30 -5.78 6.98 -0.03
CA VAL A 30 -4.54 6.42 -0.57
C VAL A 30 -3.59 7.52 -1.00
N LEU A 31 -2.28 7.29 -0.84
CA LEU A 31 -1.28 8.27 -1.26
C LEU A 31 -0.78 7.98 -2.68
N ASP A 32 -0.73 8.99 -3.54
CA ASP A 32 -0.10 8.94 -4.86
C ASP A 32 1.29 9.59 -4.79
N CYS A 33 2.30 8.74 -4.58
CA CYS A 33 3.69 9.18 -4.40
C CYS A 33 4.41 9.30 -5.74
N ASN A 34 5.07 10.45 -5.95
CA ASN A 34 5.75 10.75 -7.20
C ASN A 34 7.21 10.26 -7.30
N CYS A 35 7.73 9.55 -6.28
CA CYS A 35 9.11 9.05 -6.32
C CYS A 35 9.31 8.05 -7.48
N SER A 36 10.55 7.85 -7.92
CA SER A 36 10.86 7.11 -9.15
C SER A 36 10.19 5.73 -9.21
N VAL A 37 10.31 4.92 -8.15
CA VAL A 37 9.72 3.58 -8.11
C VAL A 37 8.19 3.60 -8.01
N CYS A 38 7.61 4.54 -7.26
CA CYS A 38 6.16 4.63 -7.09
C CYS A 38 5.47 5.09 -8.38
N ARG A 39 6.05 6.09 -9.06
CA ARG A 39 5.61 6.53 -10.39
C ARG A 39 5.68 5.40 -11.41
N MET A 40 6.80 4.67 -11.46
CA MET A 40 6.99 3.57 -12.44
C MET A 40 6.05 2.39 -12.20
N THR A 41 5.74 2.08 -10.94
CA THR A 41 4.86 0.96 -10.59
C THR A 41 3.37 1.35 -10.54
N GLY A 42 3.05 2.64 -10.67
CA GLY A 42 1.71 3.15 -10.45
C GLY A 42 1.19 2.74 -9.07
N PHE A 43 1.95 2.99 -8.02
CA PHE A 43 1.58 2.54 -6.67
C PHE A 43 0.63 3.54 -5.99
N LEU A 44 -0.57 3.09 -5.60
CA LEU A 44 -1.48 3.87 -4.74
C LEU A 44 -1.41 3.31 -3.32
N HIS A 45 -0.80 4.07 -2.41
CA HIS A 45 -0.42 3.59 -1.08
C HIS A 45 -1.61 3.59 -0.12
N LEU A 46 -2.11 2.40 0.21
CA LEU A 46 -2.93 2.16 1.40
C LEU A 46 -2.02 1.64 2.52
N ILE A 47 -1.72 2.47 3.52
CA ILE A 47 -0.82 2.11 4.63
C ILE A 47 -1.63 1.58 5.80
N VAL A 48 -1.26 0.40 6.31
CA VAL A 48 -1.91 -0.26 7.43
C VAL A 48 -0.89 -0.82 8.42
N ARG A 49 -1.31 -1.01 9.68
CA ARG A 49 -0.48 -1.70 10.69
C ARG A 49 -0.34 -3.17 10.33
N ALA A 50 0.74 -3.82 10.79
CA ALA A 50 0.92 -5.25 10.58
C ALA A 50 -0.25 -6.11 11.09
N SER A 51 -0.90 -5.70 12.20
CA SER A 51 -2.07 -6.41 12.74
C SER A 51 -3.31 -6.37 11.84
N GLN A 52 -3.34 -5.47 10.85
CA GLN A 52 -4.45 -5.28 9.91
C GLN A 52 -4.15 -5.90 8.54
N PHE A 53 -3.02 -6.59 8.37
CA PHE A 53 -2.63 -7.22 7.13
C PHE A 53 -2.39 -8.71 7.33
N ARG A 54 -2.92 -9.55 6.44
CA ARG A 54 -2.74 -11.00 6.47
C ARG A 54 -2.37 -11.50 5.08
N LEU A 55 -1.17 -12.06 4.95
CA LEU A 55 -0.80 -12.82 3.74
C LEU A 55 -1.42 -14.20 3.82
N LEU A 56 -2.33 -14.52 2.90
CA LEU A 56 -3.05 -15.80 2.87
C LEU A 56 -2.32 -16.86 2.05
N GLN A 57 -1.62 -16.45 0.99
CA GLN A 57 -0.92 -17.36 0.08
C GLN A 57 0.27 -16.66 -0.61
N GLY A 58 1.28 -17.45 -0.96
CA GLY A 58 2.28 -17.08 -1.96
C GLY A 58 3.63 -16.62 -1.41
N THR A 59 3.94 -16.93 -0.16
CA THR A 59 5.24 -16.61 0.46
C THR A 59 6.42 -17.12 -0.38
N ASP A 60 6.28 -18.28 -1.01
CA ASP A 60 7.25 -18.91 -1.92
C ASP A 60 7.37 -18.20 -3.29
N ALA A 61 6.36 -17.43 -3.68
CA ALA A 61 6.34 -16.66 -4.92
C ALA A 61 6.78 -15.19 -4.73
N LEU A 62 7.13 -14.78 -3.51
CA LEU A 62 7.59 -13.42 -3.21
C LEU A 62 9.06 -13.22 -3.58
N VAL A 63 9.33 -12.12 -4.26
CA VAL A 63 10.68 -11.60 -4.49
C VAL A 63 10.81 -10.27 -3.78
N GLU A 64 11.96 -10.09 -3.11
CA GLU A 64 12.29 -8.86 -2.40
C GLU A 64 13.35 -8.04 -3.15
N TYR A 65 13.09 -6.75 -3.30
CA TYR A 65 14.04 -5.77 -3.83
C TYR A 65 14.25 -4.63 -2.82
N ARG A 66 15.51 -4.24 -2.64
CA ARG A 66 15.93 -3.16 -1.75
C ARG A 66 16.89 -2.24 -2.49
N PHE A 67 16.79 -0.95 -2.23
CA PHE A 67 17.69 0.07 -2.79
C PHE A 67 17.83 1.25 -1.83
N ASN A 68 18.70 2.22 -2.19
CA ASN A 68 18.98 3.41 -1.39
C ASN A 68 19.40 3.03 0.04
N THR A 69 18.62 3.38 1.07
CA THR A 69 18.94 3.05 2.46
C THR A 69 18.72 1.57 2.81
N GLY A 70 18.12 0.78 1.92
CA GLY A 70 17.81 -0.64 2.15
C GLY A 70 16.69 -0.89 3.18
N ALA A 71 16.05 0.17 3.68
CA ALA A 71 15.04 0.09 4.74
C ALA A 71 13.67 -0.39 4.21
N ALA A 72 13.25 0.11 3.04
CA ALA A 72 12.02 -0.37 2.41
C ALA A 72 12.26 -1.77 1.82
N ARG A 73 11.32 -2.69 2.07
CA ARG A 73 11.34 -4.05 1.49
C ARG A 73 10.30 -4.09 0.40
N HIS A 74 10.70 -3.90 -0.86
CA HIS A 74 9.77 -3.96 -1.99
C HIS A 74 9.46 -5.42 -2.33
N LEU A 75 8.23 -5.85 -2.08
CA LEU A 75 7.79 -7.23 -2.25
C LEU A 75 6.91 -7.33 -3.50
N PHE A 76 7.22 -8.25 -4.40
CA PHE A 76 6.43 -8.45 -5.61
C PHE A 76 6.39 -9.92 -6.01
N CYS A 77 5.39 -10.28 -6.83
CA CYS A 77 5.26 -11.63 -7.32
C CYS A 77 6.38 -11.93 -8.32
N GLY A 78 7.24 -12.91 -8.02
CA GLY A 78 8.29 -13.36 -8.93
C GLY A 78 7.78 -13.97 -10.24
N HIS A 79 6.49 -14.31 -10.31
CA HIS A 79 5.88 -14.88 -11.50
C HIS A 79 5.29 -13.85 -12.46
N CYS A 80 4.56 -12.84 -11.94
CA CYS A 80 3.89 -11.83 -12.78
C CYS A 80 4.42 -10.40 -12.60
N GLY A 81 5.41 -10.18 -11.73
CA GLY A 81 6.02 -8.87 -11.49
C GLY A 81 5.18 -7.88 -10.66
N VAL A 82 3.91 -8.19 -10.36
CA VAL A 82 3.04 -7.27 -9.64
C VAL A 82 3.50 -7.09 -8.19
N LYS A 83 3.74 -5.83 -7.82
CA LYS A 83 4.03 -5.36 -6.47
C LYS A 83 2.72 -4.98 -5.76
N SER A 84 2.03 -5.98 -5.21
CA SER A 84 0.70 -5.78 -4.62
C SER A 84 0.74 -5.22 -3.19
N PHE A 85 1.85 -5.41 -2.47
CA PHE A 85 2.10 -4.79 -1.16
C PHE A 85 3.61 -4.74 -0.90
N TYR A 86 4.04 -3.97 0.10
CA TYR A 86 5.43 -3.97 0.53
C TYR A 86 5.59 -3.39 1.95
N VAL A 87 6.78 -3.51 2.56
CA VAL A 87 7.07 -2.84 3.85
C VAL A 87 7.73 -1.49 3.56
N PRO A 88 7.06 -0.35 3.81
CA PRO A 88 7.60 0.97 3.52
C PRO A 88 8.64 1.41 4.56
N ARG A 89 9.60 2.24 4.14
CA ARG A 89 10.56 2.86 5.05
C ARG A 89 9.90 3.72 6.14
N SER A 90 8.79 4.40 5.82
CA SER A 90 8.08 5.29 6.76
C SER A 90 7.32 4.54 7.85
N HIS A 91 6.92 3.29 7.58
CA HIS A 91 6.16 2.45 8.51
C HIS A 91 6.76 1.03 8.50
N PRO A 92 7.94 0.86 9.11
CA PRO A 92 8.66 -0.42 9.08
C PRO A 92 7.89 -1.56 9.77
N ASP A 93 6.98 -1.23 10.69
CA ASP A 93 6.12 -2.17 11.43
C ASP A 93 4.74 -2.36 10.76
N GLY A 94 4.59 -1.94 9.50
CA GLY A 94 3.34 -1.99 8.75
C GLY A 94 3.54 -2.42 7.31
N TYR A 95 2.42 -2.43 6.58
CA TYR A 95 2.41 -2.72 5.15
C TYR A 95 1.79 -1.56 4.39
N SER A 96 2.29 -1.33 3.19
CA SER A 96 1.62 -0.50 2.20
C SER A 96 1.11 -1.41 1.10
N VAL A 97 -0.21 -1.49 0.97
CA VAL A 97 -0.92 -2.21 -0.09
C VAL A 97 -1.09 -1.28 -1.29
N ASN A 98 -0.93 -1.80 -2.51
CA ASN A 98 -1.31 -1.07 -3.71
C ASN A 98 -2.82 -1.19 -3.85
N ALA A 99 -3.56 -0.10 -3.70
CA ALA A 99 -5.03 -0.12 -3.79
C ALA A 99 -5.56 -0.63 -5.14
N ARG A 100 -4.74 -0.54 -6.21
CA ARG A 100 -5.04 -1.14 -7.52
C ARG A 100 -5.05 -2.68 -7.52
N CYS A 101 -4.58 -3.31 -6.45
CA CYS A 101 -4.52 -4.75 -6.27
C CYS A 101 -5.57 -5.27 -5.27
N LEU A 102 -6.51 -4.42 -4.84
CA LEU A 102 -7.68 -4.84 -4.07
C LEU A 102 -8.77 -5.33 -5.01
N ASP A 103 -9.42 -6.43 -4.64
CA ASP A 103 -10.50 -7.00 -5.42
C ASP A 103 -11.77 -6.16 -5.27
N GLY A 104 -12.48 -5.91 -6.36
CA GLY A 104 -13.79 -5.26 -6.34
C GLY A 104 -13.80 -3.77 -5.95
N VAL A 105 -12.65 -3.16 -5.66
CA VAL A 105 -12.55 -1.74 -5.33
C VAL A 105 -12.47 -0.90 -6.62
N ALA A 106 -13.47 -0.06 -6.85
CA ALA A 106 -13.45 0.89 -7.97
C ALA A 106 -12.43 2.01 -7.70
N LEU A 107 -11.49 2.23 -8.64
CA LEU A 107 -10.47 3.28 -8.48
C LEU A 107 -11.06 4.69 -8.37
N SER A 108 -12.24 4.92 -8.95
CA SER A 108 -12.96 6.19 -8.85
C SER A 108 -13.55 6.46 -7.46
N ALA A 109 -13.62 5.46 -6.59
CA ALA A 109 -14.09 5.60 -5.21
C ALA A 109 -12.95 5.89 -4.23
N LEU A 110 -11.70 5.86 -4.67
CA LEU A 110 -10.54 6.13 -3.82
C LEU A 110 -10.40 7.63 -3.57
N HIS A 111 -10.21 8.03 -2.32
CA HIS A 111 -9.74 9.37 -2.00
C HIS A 111 -8.22 9.42 -2.19
N VAL A 112 -7.78 9.95 -3.33
CA VAL A 112 -6.35 9.99 -3.69
C VAL A 112 -5.74 11.30 -3.19
N VAL A 113 -4.71 11.18 -2.35
CA VAL A 113 -3.95 12.32 -1.82
C VAL A 113 -2.57 12.34 -2.47
N PRO A 114 -2.21 13.40 -3.20
CA PRO A 114 -0.87 13.54 -3.75
C PRO A 114 0.20 13.57 -2.65
N PHE A 115 1.32 12.88 -2.88
CA PHE A 115 2.49 12.92 -2.00
C PHE A 115 3.73 13.25 -2.82
N ASP A 116 4.35 14.39 -2.53
CA ASP A 116 5.59 14.80 -3.18
C ASP A 116 6.81 14.30 -2.39
N ASP A 117 7.54 13.33 -2.94
CA ASP A 117 8.74 12.80 -2.29
C ASP A 117 9.93 13.78 -2.37
N ARG A 118 9.85 14.83 -3.20
CA ARG A 118 10.86 15.91 -3.21
C ARG A 118 10.64 16.90 -2.08
N ASP A 119 9.40 17.03 -1.61
CA ASP A 119 9.00 17.89 -0.50
C ASP A 119 8.19 17.08 0.54
N ARG A 120 8.91 16.19 1.22
CA ARG A 120 8.33 15.27 2.20
C ARG A 120 7.77 16.00 3.41
N GLU A 121 8.39 17.10 3.83
CA GLU A 121 7.96 17.85 5.00
C GLU A 121 6.59 18.49 4.76
N ALA A 122 6.43 19.20 3.64
CA ALA A 122 5.13 19.77 3.27
C ALA A 122 4.06 18.69 3.10
N SER A 123 4.40 17.58 2.41
CA SER A 123 3.47 16.47 2.22
C SER A 123 3.02 15.84 3.54
N MET A 124 3.93 15.69 4.51
CA MET A 124 3.59 15.16 5.83
C MET A 124 2.76 16.13 6.66
N ALA A 125 3.00 17.45 6.55
CA ALA A 125 2.20 18.46 7.23
C ALA A 125 0.73 18.44 6.77
N VAL A 126 0.50 18.24 5.46
CA VAL A 126 -0.84 18.08 4.89
C VAL A 126 -1.57 16.84 5.43
N LEU A 127 -0.83 15.77 5.74
CA LEU A 127 -1.40 14.54 6.32
C LEU A 127 -1.63 14.68 7.84
N ALA A 128 -0.71 15.32 8.57
CA ALA A 128 -0.80 15.49 10.02
C ALA A 128 -1.92 16.45 10.45
N GLY A 129 -2.34 17.35 9.57
CA GLY A 129 -3.47 18.25 9.81
C GLY A 129 -4.85 17.62 9.60
N ARG A 130 -4.93 16.33 9.27
CA ARG A 130 -6.18 15.59 9.05
C ARG A 130 -6.43 14.70 10.26
N ASP A 131 -7.54 14.94 10.97
CA ASP A 131 -7.95 14.14 12.13
C ASP A 131 -8.08 12.65 11.71
N PRO A 132 -7.55 11.69 12.47
CA PRO A 132 -7.55 10.27 12.12
C PRO A 132 -8.93 9.60 12.08
#